data_AF-A0A017S3M7-F1
#
_entry.id   AF-A0A017S3M7-F1
#
_cell.length_a   1.000
_cell.length_b   1.000
_cell.length_c   1.000
_cell.angle_alpha   90.00
_cell.angle_beta   90.00
_cell.angle_gamma   90.00
#
_symmetry.space_group_name_H-M   'P 1'
#
loop_
_entity.id
_entity.type
_entity.pdbx_description
1 polymer ?
#
loop_
_entity_poly.entity_id
_entity_poly.type
_entity_poly.pdbx_seq_one_letter_code
_entity_poly.pdbx_strand_id
1 'polypeptide(L)'
;MSLFHVSPAADFAPLFSLLDNRDLQRTNRSQFSSIRSFSPRFDFRESDDAYYLDGELPGISQENVDIEFSDHQTLVIKGRSERETQETNADDAPQDQTGQEGQNETSDVAKTGGQSVTKAKNNKHRYWVSERSIGQFHRAFSFPGRVDQNNVRASLKNGILSVVVPKDVVSGTKKITIQ
;
A
#
# COMPACT_ATOMS: atom_id res chain seq x y z
N MET A 1 -56.21 26.47 8.27
CA MET A 1 -55.23 26.36 7.18
C MET A 1 -53.94 25.83 7.80
N SER A 2 -53.75 24.50 7.82
CA SER A 2 -52.92 23.72 6.87
C SER A 2 -51.48 24.27 6.86
N LEU A 3 -50.53 23.75 7.65
CA LEU A 3 -49.78 22.49 7.47
C LEU A 3 -49.27 22.29 6.05
N PHE A 4 -47.96 22.49 5.86
CA PHE A 4 -46.98 21.67 5.13
C PHE A 4 -45.57 22.17 5.55
N HIS A 5 -44.49 21.42 5.38
CA HIS A 5 -44.00 20.19 6.04
C HIS A 5 -42.50 20.11 5.69
N VAL A 6 -41.67 19.46 6.53
CA VAL A 6 -40.41 18.76 6.17
C VAL A 6 -39.21 19.64 5.76
N SER A 7 -37.95 19.43 6.15
CA SER A 7 -37.23 18.64 7.16
C SER A 7 -35.75 19.10 7.10
N PRO A 8 -34.93 18.81 8.13
CA PRO A 8 -33.51 19.14 8.19
C PRO A 8 -32.65 18.03 7.55
N ALA A 9 -31.62 18.40 6.80
CA ALA A 9 -30.46 17.58 6.37
C ALA A 9 -29.78 18.35 5.24
N ALA A 10 -28.47 18.44 5.09
CA ALA A 10 -27.34 17.86 5.78
C ALA A 10 -26.16 18.69 5.29
N ASP A 11 -25.31 19.20 6.18
CA ASP A 11 -24.01 19.75 5.75
C ASP A 11 -22.95 19.63 6.85
N PHE A 12 -23.05 18.58 7.64
CA PHE A 12 -21.93 18.08 8.43
C PHE A 12 -21.90 16.56 8.31
N ALA A 13 -21.61 16.09 7.09
CA ALA A 13 -20.95 14.79 6.98
C ALA A 13 -19.51 14.98 7.51
N PRO A 14 -19.06 14.15 8.45
CA PRO A 14 -18.17 14.63 9.49
C PRO A 14 -16.73 14.23 9.17
N LEU A 15 -15.79 14.79 9.92
CA LEU A 15 -14.43 14.28 10.17
C LEU A 15 -14.32 12.77 10.49
N PHE A 16 -15.43 12.02 10.51
CA PHE A 16 -15.49 10.58 10.73
C PHE A 16 -15.14 9.74 9.48
N SER A 17 -15.16 10.28 8.25
CA SER A 17 -14.62 9.56 7.07
C SER A 17 -13.10 9.37 7.12
N LEU A 18 -12.41 10.10 8.01
CA LEU A 18 -10.97 10.01 8.22
C LEU A 18 -10.59 9.10 9.40
N LEU A 19 -11.58 8.60 10.14
CA LEU A 19 -11.40 7.60 11.20
C LEU A 19 -11.57 6.16 10.69
N ASP A 20 -12.35 5.95 9.64
CA ASP A 20 -12.64 4.60 9.12
C ASP A 20 -11.41 3.96 8.44
N ASN A 21 -10.53 4.77 7.82
CA ASN A 21 -9.25 4.31 7.30
C ASN A 21 -8.16 4.09 8.38
N ARG A 22 -8.48 4.29 9.67
CA ARG A 22 -7.52 4.12 10.78
C ARG A 22 -7.72 2.86 11.59
N ASP A 23 -8.86 2.17 11.47
CA ASP A 23 -9.19 1.02 12.31
C ASP A 23 -8.84 -0.36 11.74
N LEU A 24 -8.37 -0.45 10.48
CA LEU A 24 -7.66 -1.66 10.00
C LEU A 24 -6.15 -1.65 10.33
N GLN A 25 -5.67 -0.63 11.06
CA GLN A 25 -4.28 -0.54 11.55
C GLN A 25 -4.19 -0.70 13.09
N ARG A 26 -5.20 -1.33 13.70
CA ARG A 26 -5.32 -1.52 15.15
C ARG A 26 -5.39 -2.99 15.59
N THR A 27 -4.55 -3.84 15.02
CA THR A 27 -4.05 -5.01 15.76
C THR A 27 -2.55 -5.15 15.53
N ASN A 28 -1.80 -4.97 16.61
CA ASN A 28 -0.36 -5.17 16.75
C ASN A 28 0.60 -4.05 16.32
N ARG A 29 0.31 -2.81 16.76
CA ARG A 29 1.34 -1.77 16.93
C ARG A 29 2.14 -2.03 18.20
N SER A 30 2.97 -3.07 18.19
CA SER A 30 4.06 -3.24 19.14
C SER A 30 5.30 -3.68 18.35
N GLN A 31 6.27 -2.76 18.27
CA GLN A 31 7.65 -3.02 17.87
C GLN A 31 7.90 -3.54 16.45
N PHE A 32 7.58 -2.73 15.44
CA PHE A 32 8.36 -2.71 14.21
C PHE A 32 8.74 -1.26 13.90
N SER A 33 9.98 -1.08 13.47
CA SER A 33 10.55 0.21 13.08
C SER A 33 9.65 0.94 12.08
N SER A 34 9.86 2.25 11.97
CA SER A 34 9.21 3.18 11.05
C SER A 34 9.44 2.79 9.58
N ILE A 35 8.87 1.67 9.14
CA ILE A 35 8.91 1.31 7.73
C ILE A 35 8.06 2.35 7.04
N ARG A 36 8.72 3.24 6.31
CA ARG A 36 8.06 4.22 5.46
C ARG A 36 7.15 3.42 4.54
N SER A 37 5.86 3.65 4.61
CA SER A 37 4.89 3.09 3.68
C SER A 37 4.32 4.20 2.81
N PHE A 38 4.03 3.89 1.56
CA PHE A 38 3.33 4.81 0.66
C PHE A 38 2.17 4.09 -0.05
N SER A 39 1.23 4.88 -0.56
CA SER A 39 0.07 4.38 -1.30
C SER A 39 0.22 4.79 -2.76
N PRO A 40 0.70 3.91 -3.64
CA PRO A 40 0.79 4.20 -5.07
C PRO A 40 -0.59 4.50 -5.63
N ARG A 41 -0.63 5.38 -6.63
CA ARG A 41 -1.87 5.75 -7.32
C ARG A 41 -2.21 4.69 -8.35
N PHE A 42 -3.50 4.37 -8.46
CA PHE A 42 -4.01 3.39 -9.41
C PHE A 42 -5.33 3.89 -10.00
N ASP A 43 -5.49 3.65 -11.29
CA ASP A 43 -6.75 3.73 -11.99
C ASP A 43 -7.42 2.35 -12.00
N PHE A 44 -8.71 2.31 -11.75
CA PHE A 44 -9.54 1.10 -11.78
C PHE A 44 -10.62 1.28 -12.84
N ARG A 45 -10.66 0.40 -13.85
CA ARG A 45 -11.66 0.45 -14.93
C ARG A 45 -12.32 -0.90 -15.10
N GLU A 46 -13.59 -0.88 -15.44
CA GLU A 46 -14.40 -2.07 -15.72
C GLU A 46 -14.84 -2.05 -17.19
N SER A 47 -14.83 -3.23 -17.80
CA SER A 47 -15.46 -3.52 -19.09
C SER A 47 -16.44 -4.67 -18.92
N ASP A 48 -17.13 -5.08 -20.00
CA ASP A 48 -18.04 -6.23 -19.95
C ASP A 48 -17.31 -7.55 -19.61
N ASP A 49 -16.04 -7.69 -20.04
CA ASP A 49 -15.29 -8.95 -19.95
C ASP A 49 -14.24 -8.98 -18.84
N ALA A 50 -13.74 -7.81 -18.40
CA ALA A 50 -12.61 -7.73 -17.48
C ALA A 50 -12.55 -6.43 -16.67
N TYR A 51 -11.80 -6.48 -15.57
CA TYR A 51 -11.33 -5.31 -14.83
C TYR A 51 -9.87 -4.99 -15.20
N TYR A 52 -9.54 -3.71 -15.22
CA TYR A 52 -8.21 -3.18 -15.53
C TYR A 52 -7.71 -2.31 -14.40
N LEU A 53 -6.47 -2.56 -13.95
CA LEU A 53 -5.78 -1.76 -12.94
C LEU A 53 -4.51 -1.20 -13.57
N ASP A 54 -4.32 0.11 -13.53
CA ASP A 54 -3.06 0.75 -13.94
C ASP A 54 -2.51 1.57 -12.79
N GLY A 55 -1.31 1.26 -12.30
CA GLY A 55 -0.73 1.95 -11.15
C GLY A 55 0.68 2.45 -11.37
N GLU A 56 0.97 3.63 -10.81
CA GLU A 56 2.29 4.25 -10.88
C GLU A 56 3.25 3.63 -9.84
N LEU A 57 4.24 2.89 -10.33
CA LEU A 57 5.32 2.25 -9.58
C LEU A 57 6.70 2.59 -10.20
N PRO A 58 7.13 3.86 -10.16
CA PRO A 58 8.38 4.28 -10.80
C PRO A 58 9.62 3.73 -10.07
N GLY A 59 10.56 3.21 -10.86
CA GLY A 59 11.86 2.74 -10.35
C GLY A 59 11.80 1.47 -9.50
N ILE A 60 10.71 0.70 -9.58
CA ILE A 60 10.58 -0.59 -8.92
C ILE A 60 10.85 -1.70 -9.96
N SER A 61 11.71 -2.66 -9.63
CA SER A 61 11.92 -3.86 -10.44
C SER A 61 10.74 -4.82 -10.30
N GLN A 62 10.48 -5.64 -11.33
CA GLN A 62 9.39 -6.62 -11.31
C GLN A 62 9.53 -7.62 -10.16
N GLU A 63 10.75 -8.04 -9.78
CA GLU A 63 10.95 -8.95 -8.65
C GLU A 63 10.59 -8.36 -7.27
N ASN A 64 10.39 -7.03 -7.19
CA ASN A 64 10.05 -6.34 -5.95
C ASN A 64 8.55 -6.01 -5.83
N VAL A 65 7.72 -6.62 -6.67
CA VAL A 65 6.26 -6.48 -6.67
C VAL A 65 5.60 -7.84 -6.53
N ASP A 66 4.82 -8.01 -5.47
CA ASP A 66 4.01 -9.20 -5.22
C ASP A 66 2.54 -8.89 -5.52
N ILE A 67 1.89 -9.76 -6.29
CA ILE A 67 0.47 -9.65 -6.64
C ILE A 67 -0.20 -10.97 -6.28
N GLU A 68 -1.18 -10.93 -5.37
CA GLU A 68 -1.85 -12.11 -4.86
C GLU A 68 -3.34 -11.85 -4.62
N PHE A 69 -4.16 -12.91 -4.65
CA PHE A 69 -5.54 -12.82 -4.18
C PHE A 69 -5.58 -13.15 -2.70
N SER A 70 -6.15 -12.25 -1.88
CA SER A 70 -6.38 -12.54 -0.45
C SER A 70 -7.64 -13.37 -0.23
N ASP A 71 -8.59 -13.29 -1.16
CA ASP A 71 -9.85 -14.03 -1.15
C ASP A 71 -10.36 -14.21 -2.60
N HIS A 72 -11.62 -14.62 -2.77
CA HIS A 72 -12.18 -14.88 -4.09
C HIS A 72 -12.32 -13.64 -5.01
N GLN A 73 -12.35 -12.43 -4.46
CA GLN A 73 -12.64 -11.19 -5.17
C GLN A 73 -11.69 -10.03 -4.83
N THR A 74 -10.73 -10.21 -3.94
CA THR A 74 -9.79 -9.14 -3.53
C THR A 74 -8.39 -9.44 -4.01
N LEU A 75 -7.90 -8.61 -4.95
CA LEU A 75 -6.51 -8.60 -5.40
C LEU A 75 -5.69 -7.66 -4.51
N VAL A 76 -4.53 -8.12 -4.06
CA VAL A 76 -3.60 -7.37 -3.25
C VAL A 76 -2.27 -7.21 -4.00
N ILE A 77 -1.77 -5.97 -4.03
CA ILE A 77 -0.52 -5.58 -4.66
C ILE A 77 0.39 -5.01 -3.56
N LYS A 78 1.54 -5.65 -3.35
CA LYS A 78 2.54 -5.30 -2.35
C LYS A 78 3.90 -5.12 -3.00
N GLY A 79 4.80 -4.44 -2.30
CA GLY A 79 6.19 -4.36 -2.73
C GLY A 79 6.97 -3.31 -1.96
N ARG A 80 8.18 -3.02 -2.43
CA ARG A 80 9.05 -2.01 -1.85
C ARG A 80 9.79 -1.21 -2.92
N SER A 81 9.77 0.11 -2.78
CA SER A 81 10.64 1.03 -3.50
C SER A 81 11.81 1.41 -2.61
N GLU A 82 13.02 1.32 -3.14
CA GLU A 82 14.24 1.76 -2.45
C GLU A 82 14.92 2.90 -3.19
N ARG A 83 15.73 3.67 -2.46
CA ARG A 83 16.58 4.70 -3.06
C ARG A 83 17.91 4.05 -3.44
N GLU A 84 18.15 3.86 -4.72
CA GLU A 84 19.49 3.56 -5.20
C GLU A 84 20.38 4.78 -4.96
N THR A 85 21.42 4.62 -4.15
CA THR A 85 22.36 5.70 -3.85
C THR A 85 23.60 5.48 -4.70
N GLN A 86 23.91 6.45 -5.57
CA GLN A 86 25.22 6.47 -6.24
C GLN A 86 26.26 6.97 -5.23
N GLU A 87 27.30 6.18 -4.99
CA GLU A 87 28.42 6.56 -4.14
C GLU A 87 29.14 7.75 -4.79
N THR A 88 28.99 8.95 -4.24
CA THR A 88 29.82 10.10 -4.62
C THR A 88 31.09 10.07 -3.79
N ASN A 89 32.26 10.09 -4.44
CA ASN A 89 33.56 10.19 -3.79
C ASN A 89 33.56 11.35 -2.78
N ALA A 90 33.91 11.03 -1.54
CA ALA A 90 33.85 11.92 -0.40
C ALA A 90 35.09 12.80 -0.35
N ASP A 91 34.99 14.04 -0.83
CA ASP A 91 35.89 15.14 -0.48
C ASP A 91 35.10 16.45 -0.51
N ASP A 92 34.24 16.66 0.50
CA ASP A 92 34.10 17.96 1.16
C ASP A 92 33.10 17.85 2.33
N ALA A 93 33.56 18.12 3.54
CA ALA A 93 32.74 18.22 4.75
C ALA A 93 32.55 19.69 5.14
N PRO A 94 31.44 20.02 5.80
CA PRO A 94 31.58 20.82 7.02
C PRO A 94 30.98 20.10 8.24
N GLN A 95 31.76 20.07 9.32
CA GLN A 95 31.33 19.74 10.67
C GLN A 95 30.45 20.86 11.20
N ASP A 96 29.34 20.51 11.86
CA ASP A 96 28.83 21.37 12.93
C ASP A 96 28.29 20.52 14.09
N GLN A 97 28.73 20.88 15.29
CA GLN A 97 28.50 20.20 16.55
C GLN A 97 27.51 21.02 17.37
N THR A 98 26.38 20.45 17.78
CA THR A 98 25.71 20.87 19.02
C THR A 98 25.00 19.67 19.62
N GLY A 99 25.45 19.27 20.82
CA GLY A 99 24.96 18.10 21.53
C GLY A 99 23.72 18.34 22.39
N GLN A 100 23.26 17.27 23.02
CA GLN A 100 22.85 17.23 24.43
C GLN A 100 22.72 15.77 24.90
N GLU A 101 23.35 15.50 26.03
CA GLU A 101 23.32 14.25 26.81
C GLU A 101 22.06 14.17 27.68
N GLY A 102 21.66 12.95 28.06
CA GLY A 102 20.66 12.71 29.10
C GLY A 102 20.32 11.22 29.24
N GLN A 103 20.92 10.58 30.25
CA GLN A 103 20.85 9.16 30.61
C GLN A 103 19.57 8.80 31.39
N ASN A 104 19.04 7.58 31.24
CA ASN A 104 18.98 6.60 32.33
C ASN A 104 18.41 5.22 31.93
N GLU A 105 19.04 4.20 32.50
CA GLU A 105 18.78 2.76 32.47
C GLU A 105 17.47 2.41 33.23
N THR A 106 16.77 1.27 33.04
CA THR A 106 17.19 -0.10 33.42
C THR A 106 16.29 -1.21 32.81
N SER A 107 16.97 -2.31 32.44
CA SER A 107 16.62 -3.75 32.40
C SER A 107 15.17 -4.26 32.54
N ASP A 108 14.74 -5.11 31.59
CA ASP A 108 14.39 -6.51 31.90
C ASP A 108 14.36 -7.46 30.68
N VAL A 109 14.55 -8.74 30.99
CA VAL A 109 15.02 -9.88 30.17
C VAL A 109 13.92 -10.55 29.31
N ALA A 110 14.24 -10.96 28.06
CA ALA A 110 14.04 -12.32 27.51
C ALA A 110 13.90 -12.39 25.95
N LYS A 111 15.01 -12.74 25.29
CA LYS A 111 15.20 -13.81 24.28
C LYS A 111 14.02 -14.23 23.34
N THR A 112 14.24 -14.09 22.03
CA THR A 112 14.38 -15.18 21.01
C THR A 112 13.75 -14.82 19.65
N GLY A 113 14.56 -14.81 18.58
CA GLY A 113 14.09 -15.10 17.22
C GLY A 113 14.47 -14.14 16.10
N GLY A 114 15.55 -14.45 15.35
CA GLY A 114 15.66 -14.17 13.91
C GLY A 114 15.94 -12.73 13.46
N GLN A 115 17.13 -12.20 13.74
CA GLN A 115 17.65 -11.01 13.07
C GLN A 115 18.03 -11.30 11.61
N SER A 116 17.25 -10.81 10.63
CA SER A 116 17.80 -10.49 9.31
C SER A 116 18.23 -9.03 9.33
N VAL A 117 19.52 -8.86 9.65
CA VAL A 117 20.19 -7.57 9.80
C VAL A 117 20.35 -6.94 8.42
N THR A 118 19.48 -6.01 8.04
CA THR A 118 19.80 -5.11 6.92
C THR A 118 20.76 -4.04 7.43
N LYS A 119 22.04 -4.22 7.09
CA LYS A 119 23.14 -3.27 7.36
C LYS A 119 22.71 -1.84 7.01
N ALA A 120 22.63 -0.97 8.00
CA ALA A 120 22.52 0.46 7.80
C ALA A 120 23.85 0.98 7.19
N LYS A 121 23.93 1.06 5.86
CA LYS A 121 25.00 1.81 5.19
C LYS A 121 24.78 3.29 5.54
N ASN A 122 25.71 3.85 6.30
CA ASN A 122 25.70 5.23 6.75
C ASN A 122 26.04 6.16 5.57
N ASN A 123 25.04 6.49 4.75
CA ASN A 123 25.23 7.23 3.50
C ASN A 123 25.10 8.75 3.74
N LYS A 124 26.22 9.47 3.62
CA LYS A 124 26.37 10.92 3.93
C LYS A 124 25.81 11.84 2.83
N HIS A 125 24.61 11.61 2.31
CA HIS A 125 23.98 12.58 1.42
C HIS A 125 23.03 13.49 2.21
N ARG A 126 23.27 14.81 2.14
CA ARG A 126 22.34 15.81 2.67
C ARG A 126 21.24 16.07 1.65
N TYR A 127 20.03 15.64 1.96
CA TYR A 127 18.87 15.93 1.13
C TYR A 127 18.37 17.34 1.40
N TRP A 128 18.41 18.20 0.38
CA TRP A 128 17.76 19.50 0.43
C TRP A 128 16.23 19.37 0.34
N VAL A 129 15.75 18.41 -0.45
CA VAL A 129 14.32 18.10 -0.63
C VAL A 129 14.15 16.58 -0.82
N SER A 130 13.05 16.01 -0.33
CA SER A 130 12.70 14.61 -0.53
C SER A 130 11.20 14.44 -0.77
N GLU A 131 10.78 14.49 -2.03
CA GLU A 131 9.37 14.36 -2.45
C GLU A 131 8.99 12.95 -2.92
N ARG A 132 9.98 12.17 -3.39
CA ARG A 132 9.76 10.82 -3.91
C ARG A 132 9.11 9.91 -2.86
N SER A 133 8.06 9.19 -3.26
CA SER A 133 7.48 8.12 -2.46
C SER A 133 8.41 6.91 -2.44
N ILE A 134 8.96 6.58 -1.27
CA ILE A 134 9.94 5.50 -1.07
C ILE A 134 9.55 4.73 0.18
N GLY A 135 9.71 3.41 0.13
CA GLY A 135 9.33 2.51 1.20
C GLY A 135 8.46 1.36 0.73
N GLN A 136 7.82 0.67 1.66
CA GLN A 136 6.89 -0.41 1.35
C GLN A 136 5.57 0.16 0.83
N PHE A 137 4.84 -0.62 0.04
CA PHE A 137 3.47 -0.26 -0.34
C PHE A 137 2.55 -1.46 -0.27
N HIS A 138 1.27 -1.16 -0.10
CA HIS A 138 0.19 -2.14 -0.08
C HIS A 138 -1.05 -1.47 -0.67
N ARG A 139 -1.66 -2.11 -1.67
CA ARG A 139 -2.97 -1.75 -2.22
C ARG A 139 -3.82 -2.99 -2.34
N ALA A 140 -5.09 -2.88 -1.98
CA ALA A 140 -6.08 -3.93 -2.15
C ALA A 140 -7.23 -3.42 -3.02
N PHE A 141 -7.71 -4.26 -3.94
CA PHE A 141 -8.80 -3.96 -4.85
C PHE A 141 -9.83 -5.09 -4.78
N SER A 142 -11.04 -4.78 -4.33
CA SER A 142 -12.14 -5.73 -4.30
C SER A 142 -13.00 -5.56 -5.56
N PHE A 143 -13.20 -6.64 -6.31
CA PHE A 143 -13.99 -6.65 -7.52
C PHE A 143 -15.48 -6.83 -7.20
N PRO A 144 -16.38 -6.03 -7.80
CA PRO A 144 -17.83 -6.17 -7.60
C PRO A 144 -18.37 -7.53 -8.05
N GLY A 145 -17.84 -8.05 -9.15
CA GLY A 145 -18.21 -9.33 -9.74
C GLY A 145 -17.23 -10.46 -9.45
N ARG A 146 -17.60 -11.69 -9.82
CA ARG A 146 -16.65 -12.81 -9.79
C ARG A 146 -15.60 -12.66 -10.88
N VAL A 147 -14.39 -13.12 -10.58
CA VAL A 147 -13.23 -13.00 -11.46
C VAL A 147 -12.59 -14.37 -11.68
N ASP A 148 -12.03 -14.56 -12.86
CA ASP A 148 -11.23 -15.74 -13.19
C ASP A 148 -9.78 -15.51 -12.76
N GLN A 149 -9.44 -16.04 -11.58
CA GLN A 149 -8.12 -15.88 -10.98
C GLN A 149 -7.01 -16.60 -11.76
N ASN A 150 -7.35 -17.62 -12.56
CA ASN A 150 -6.35 -18.42 -13.26
C ASN A 150 -5.80 -17.71 -14.50
N ASN A 151 -6.54 -16.74 -15.03
CA ASN A 151 -6.22 -16.04 -16.28
C ASN A 151 -5.85 -14.57 -16.07
N VAL A 152 -5.46 -14.19 -14.85
CA VAL A 152 -4.96 -12.85 -14.55
C VAL A 152 -3.60 -12.62 -15.20
N ARG A 153 -3.40 -11.41 -15.74
CA ARG A 153 -2.15 -11.01 -16.39
C ARG A 153 -1.66 -9.69 -15.81
N ALA A 154 -0.35 -9.56 -15.62
CA ALA A 154 0.28 -8.33 -15.15
C ALA A 154 1.50 -7.99 -15.99
N SER A 155 1.78 -6.70 -16.15
CA SER A 155 3.02 -6.21 -16.76
C SER A 155 3.46 -4.89 -16.14
N LEU A 156 4.76 -4.69 -15.96
CA LEU A 156 5.34 -3.44 -15.48
C LEU A 156 6.23 -2.85 -16.57
N LYS A 157 5.83 -1.71 -17.13
CA LYS A 157 6.55 -1.01 -18.20
C LYS A 157 6.56 0.49 -17.93
N ASN A 158 7.73 1.11 -18.10
CA ASN A 158 7.90 2.56 -17.91
C ASN A 158 7.39 3.07 -16.54
N GLY A 159 7.51 2.25 -15.50
CA GLY A 159 7.02 2.58 -14.16
C GLY A 159 5.51 2.48 -13.99
N ILE A 160 4.76 1.90 -14.93
CA ILE A 160 3.32 1.64 -14.82
C ILE A 160 3.08 0.13 -14.73
N LEU A 161 2.43 -0.29 -13.64
CA LEU A 161 1.93 -1.65 -13.47
C LEU A 161 0.52 -1.74 -14.04
N SER A 162 0.35 -2.50 -15.12
CA SER A 162 -0.94 -2.83 -15.70
C SER A 162 -1.34 -4.26 -15.33
N VAL A 163 -2.51 -4.43 -14.72
CA VAL A 163 -3.10 -5.72 -14.36
C VAL A 163 -4.45 -5.86 -15.05
N VAL A 164 -4.65 -6.99 -15.72
CA VAL A 164 -5.92 -7.37 -16.35
C VAL A 164 -6.48 -8.56 -15.58
N VAL A 165 -7.69 -8.39 -15.05
CA VAL A 165 -8.40 -9.40 -14.27
C VAL A 165 -9.69 -9.76 -15.00
N PRO A 166 -9.73 -10.90 -15.72
CA PRO A 166 -10.93 -11.33 -16.44
C PRO A 166 -12.09 -11.61 -15.48
N LYS A 167 -13.31 -11.26 -15.91
CA LYS A 167 -14.53 -11.66 -15.22
C LYS A 167 -14.77 -13.15 -15.45
N ASP A 168 -15.31 -13.82 -14.44
CA ASP A 168 -15.75 -15.20 -14.59
C ASP A 168 -16.99 -15.24 -15.49
N VAL A 169 -17.01 -16.14 -16.47
CA VAL A 169 -18.15 -16.27 -17.37
C VAL A 169 -19.31 -16.77 -16.53
N VAL A 170 -20.31 -15.92 -16.31
CA VAL A 170 -21.50 -16.30 -15.52
C VAL A 170 -22.14 -17.50 -16.22
N SER A 171 -21.83 -18.71 -15.75
CA SER A 171 -22.42 -19.94 -16.26
C SER A 171 -23.94 -19.77 -16.13
N GLY A 172 -24.63 -19.73 -17.28
CA GLY A 172 -26.03 -19.32 -17.37
C GLY A 172 -26.90 -19.99 -16.32
N THR A 173 -27.95 -19.29 -15.88
CA THR A 173 -28.86 -19.74 -14.82
C THR A 173 -29.26 -21.21 -15.02
N LYS A 174 -28.81 -22.09 -14.12
CA LYS A 174 -29.23 -23.49 -14.13
C LYS A 174 -30.66 -23.57 -13.62
N LYS A 175 -31.60 -23.96 -14.48
CA LYS A 175 -32.98 -24.27 -14.06
C LYS A 175 -32.94 -25.52 -13.18
N ILE A 176 -33.40 -25.40 -11.95
CA ILE A 176 -33.55 -26.54 -11.02
C ILE A 176 -34.96 -27.09 -11.18
N THR A 177 -35.07 -28.39 -11.42
CA THR A 177 -36.36 -29.10 -11.44
C THR A 177 -36.53 -29.84 -10.12
N ILE A 178 -37.70 -29.71 -9.49
CA ILE A 178 -38.06 -30.42 -8.25
C ILE A 178 -38.36 -31.90 -8.60
N GLN A 179 -37.86 -32.84 -7.79
CA GLN A 179 -38.17 -34.28 -7.86
C GLN A 179 -39.12 -34.70 -6.75
#